data_AF-D3B334-F1
#
_entry.id   AF-D3B334-F1
#
_cell.length_a   1.000
_cell.length_b   1.000
_cell.length_c   1.000
_cell.angle_alpha   90.00
_cell.angle_beta   90.00
_cell.angle_gamma   90.00
#
_symmetry.space_group_name_H-M   'P 1'
#
loop_
_entity.id
_entity.type
_entity.pdbx_description
1 polymer ?
#
loop_
_entity_poly.entity_id
_entity_poly.type
_entity_poly.pdbx_seq_one_letter_code
_entity_poly.pdbx_strand_id
1 'polypeptide(L)'
;MIYYEVDYSKVIVNKLKIIKSCKELNQLIGDNAKWDDENHSLQTSDYRVAPIDLTAGTECFDSVFSALNIDFEAPTMFLSECVIIYIPTEAGNSLINWTSNRFKESVFITYEQIKPYDEFGSMMIKNIENKGCPLLSINSFPEIKDQRERYLGFGWKRVDVLDMLDVYNYFIEKERVKETERLEIFDEFEEWYLIQGHYCYVLAINSQDPTKIKQYHFEDKKPLTKSSGTIPIYNKFMS
;
A
#
# COMPACT_ATOMS: atom_id res chain seq x y z
N MET A 1 -18.89 5.98 -4.67
CA MET A 1 -17.54 5.38 -4.64
C MET A 1 -17.74 3.89 -4.59
N ILE A 2 -16.99 3.11 -5.39
CA ILE A 2 -17.05 1.65 -5.38
C ILE A 2 -15.70 1.15 -4.89
N TYR A 3 -15.71 0.24 -3.93
CA TYR A 3 -14.54 -0.39 -3.37
C TYR A 3 -14.31 -1.74 -4.03
N TYR A 4 -13.08 -2.00 -4.45
CA TYR A 4 -12.69 -3.22 -5.13
C TYR A 4 -11.62 -3.93 -4.31
N GLU A 5 -11.79 -5.23 -4.09
CA GLU A 5 -10.76 -6.09 -3.51
C GLU A 5 -10.38 -7.20 -4.47
N VAL A 6 -9.08 -7.48 -4.55
CA VAL A 6 -8.55 -8.60 -5.31
C VAL A 6 -7.46 -9.29 -4.49
N ASP A 7 -7.42 -10.62 -4.56
CA ASP A 7 -6.44 -11.44 -3.86
C ASP A 7 -6.39 -12.83 -4.54
N TYR A 8 -5.48 -13.69 -4.13
CA TYR A 8 -5.48 -15.08 -4.57
C TYR A 8 -6.82 -15.76 -4.26
N SER A 9 -7.21 -16.66 -5.16
CA SER A 9 -8.48 -17.41 -5.08
C SER A 9 -8.74 -18.04 -3.71
N LYS A 10 -7.71 -18.64 -3.09
CA LYS A 10 -7.84 -19.24 -1.76
C LYS A 10 -8.25 -18.22 -0.68
N VAL A 11 -7.71 -17.01 -0.74
CA VAL A 11 -8.01 -15.92 0.21
C VAL A 11 -9.44 -15.41 -0.03
N ILE A 12 -9.80 -15.16 -1.29
CA ILE A 12 -11.14 -14.69 -1.66
C ILE A 12 -12.21 -15.72 -1.29
N VAL A 13 -12.01 -17.01 -1.58
CA VAL A 13 -12.95 -18.07 -1.19
C VAL A 13 -13.18 -18.09 0.33
N ASN A 14 -12.12 -17.96 1.12
CA ASN A 14 -12.24 -17.90 2.57
C ASN A 14 -12.97 -16.64 3.04
N LYS A 15 -12.64 -15.48 2.46
CA LYS A 15 -13.29 -14.19 2.74
C LYS A 15 -14.79 -14.25 2.44
N LEU A 16 -15.18 -14.75 1.27
CA LEU A 16 -16.58 -14.91 0.89
C LEU A 16 -17.34 -15.86 1.82
N LYS A 17 -16.71 -16.95 2.28
CA LYS A 17 -17.31 -17.84 3.29
C LYS A 17 -17.59 -17.11 4.60
N ILE A 18 -16.65 -16.30 5.08
CA ILE A 18 -16.81 -15.49 6.30
C ILE A 18 -17.91 -14.45 6.12
N ILE A 19 -17.93 -13.74 4.99
CA ILE A 19 -18.98 -12.76 4.68
C ILE A 19 -20.37 -13.43 4.64
N LYS A 20 -20.49 -14.64 4.11
CA LYS A 20 -21.75 -15.40 4.11
C LYS A 20 -22.18 -15.85 5.51
N SER A 21 -21.24 -16.27 6.35
CA SER A 21 -21.55 -16.86 7.66
C SER A 21 -21.70 -15.85 8.79
N CYS A 22 -21.03 -14.71 8.71
CA CYS A 22 -21.13 -13.62 9.67
C CYS A 22 -22.33 -12.74 9.35
N LYS A 23 -23.30 -12.70 10.26
CA LYS A 23 -24.57 -11.98 10.08
C LYS A 23 -24.35 -10.49 9.82
N GLU A 24 -23.46 -9.86 10.55
CA GLU A 24 -23.16 -8.44 10.46
C GLU A 24 -22.58 -8.08 9.08
N LEU A 25 -21.63 -8.88 8.58
CA LEU A 25 -21.04 -8.67 7.25
C LEU A 25 -22.05 -8.95 6.14
N ASN A 26 -22.81 -10.04 6.26
CA ASN A 26 -23.83 -10.39 5.27
C ASN A 26 -24.89 -9.29 5.13
N GLN A 27 -25.30 -8.68 6.26
CA GLN A 27 -26.23 -7.55 6.26
C GLN A 27 -25.69 -6.32 5.52
N LEU A 28 -24.38 -6.04 5.62
CA LEU A 28 -23.75 -4.93 4.88
C LEU A 28 -23.71 -5.18 3.37
N ILE A 29 -23.58 -6.44 2.94
CA ILE A 29 -23.59 -6.81 1.52
C ILE A 29 -24.98 -6.61 0.89
N GLY A 30 -26.04 -6.86 1.67
CA GLY A 30 -27.42 -6.64 1.25
C GLY A 30 -27.96 -7.66 0.24
N ASP A 31 -29.28 -7.64 0.04
CA ASP A 31 -30.01 -8.68 -0.69
C ASP A 31 -29.81 -8.63 -2.22
N ASN A 32 -29.38 -7.49 -2.77
CA ASN A 32 -29.17 -7.29 -4.21
C ASN A 32 -27.77 -7.73 -4.68
N ALA A 33 -26.99 -8.37 -3.80
CA ALA A 33 -25.65 -8.84 -4.09
C ALA A 33 -25.65 -9.95 -5.15
N LYS A 34 -24.76 -9.80 -6.13
CA LYS A 34 -24.51 -10.80 -7.17
C LYS A 34 -23.36 -11.69 -6.74
N TRP A 35 -23.70 -12.89 -6.28
CA TRP A 35 -22.75 -13.93 -5.92
C TRP A 35 -22.46 -14.80 -7.15
N ASP A 36 -21.18 -15.04 -7.40
CA ASP A 36 -20.72 -16.00 -8.40
C ASP A 36 -19.84 -17.03 -7.70
N ASP A 37 -20.46 -18.16 -7.34
CA ASP A 37 -19.77 -19.24 -6.63
C ASP A 37 -18.78 -19.99 -7.53
N GLU A 38 -18.96 -19.97 -8.85
CA GLU A 38 -18.07 -20.64 -9.81
C GLU A 38 -16.76 -19.87 -9.97
N ASN A 39 -16.85 -18.54 -10.14
CA ASN A 39 -15.68 -17.67 -10.29
C ASN A 39 -15.20 -17.06 -8.97
N HIS A 40 -15.84 -17.42 -7.86
CA HIS A 40 -15.55 -16.93 -6.51
C HIS A 40 -15.54 -15.40 -6.41
N SER A 41 -16.56 -14.76 -6.98
CA SER A 41 -16.70 -13.31 -6.95
C SER A 41 -18.00 -12.85 -6.30
N LEU A 42 -18.00 -11.61 -5.84
CA LEU A 42 -19.15 -10.94 -5.25
C LEU A 42 -19.20 -9.51 -5.78
N GLN A 43 -20.37 -9.08 -6.25
CA GLN A 43 -20.58 -7.71 -6.71
C GLN A 43 -21.83 -7.09 -6.08
N THR A 44 -21.66 -5.93 -5.46
CA THR A 44 -22.72 -5.07 -4.96
C THR A 44 -22.63 -3.69 -5.64
N SER A 45 -23.43 -2.72 -5.18
CA SER A 45 -23.39 -1.34 -5.66
C SER A 45 -22.09 -0.60 -5.33
N ASP A 46 -21.44 -0.95 -4.23
CA ASP A 46 -20.36 -0.19 -3.60
C ASP A 46 -19.19 -1.06 -3.12
N TYR A 47 -19.33 -2.39 -3.14
CA TYR A 47 -18.27 -3.36 -2.85
C TYR A 47 -18.22 -4.49 -3.88
N ARG A 48 -17.05 -4.74 -4.47
CA ARG A 48 -16.85 -5.83 -5.42
C ARG A 48 -15.53 -6.55 -5.14
N VAL A 49 -15.53 -7.87 -5.22
CA VAL A 49 -14.36 -8.69 -4.91
C VAL A 49 -14.26 -9.87 -5.87
N ALA A 50 -13.07 -10.15 -6.37
CA ALA A 50 -12.80 -11.27 -7.26
C ALA A 50 -11.36 -11.79 -7.06
N PRO A 51 -11.09 -13.06 -7.40
CA PRO A 51 -9.74 -13.58 -7.36
C PRO A 51 -8.87 -12.98 -8.47
N ILE A 52 -7.60 -12.76 -8.18
CA ILE A 52 -6.57 -12.42 -9.16
C ILE A 52 -5.25 -13.10 -8.79
N ASP A 53 -4.49 -13.47 -9.80
CA ASP A 53 -3.06 -13.76 -9.63
C ASP A 53 -2.28 -12.60 -10.24
N LEU A 54 -1.65 -11.78 -9.39
CA LEU A 54 -0.88 -10.62 -9.84
C LEU A 54 0.37 -11.02 -10.65
N THR A 55 0.72 -12.30 -10.68
CA THR A 55 1.83 -12.85 -11.48
C THR A 55 1.40 -13.37 -12.86
N ALA A 56 0.09 -13.45 -13.13
CA ALA A 56 -0.45 -14.01 -14.37
C ALA A 56 -0.38 -13.04 -15.58
N GLY A 57 0.11 -11.81 -15.38
CA GLY A 57 0.32 -10.82 -16.44
C GLY A 57 -0.92 -9.98 -16.78
N THR A 58 -0.76 -9.06 -17.73
CA THR A 58 -1.74 -8.01 -17.99
C THR A 58 -3.07 -8.49 -18.55
N GLU A 59 -3.08 -9.60 -19.31
CA GLU A 59 -4.33 -10.21 -19.80
C GLU A 59 -5.24 -10.66 -18.65
N CYS A 60 -4.65 -11.15 -17.56
CA CYS A 60 -5.37 -11.48 -16.34
C CYS A 60 -5.98 -10.21 -15.71
N PHE A 61 -5.20 -9.11 -15.66
CA PHE A 61 -5.66 -7.84 -15.10
C PHE A 61 -6.85 -7.30 -15.90
N ASP A 62 -6.75 -7.25 -17.23
CA ASP A 62 -7.84 -6.79 -18.09
C ASP A 62 -9.10 -7.65 -17.94
N SER A 63 -8.95 -8.97 -17.87
CA SER A 63 -10.06 -9.90 -17.68
C SER A 63 -10.77 -9.68 -16.33
N VAL A 64 -10.02 -9.69 -15.22
CA VAL A 64 -10.58 -9.55 -13.87
C VAL A 64 -11.19 -8.17 -13.67
N PHE A 65 -10.52 -7.10 -14.11
CA PHE A 65 -11.03 -5.73 -13.95
C PHE A 65 -12.28 -5.49 -14.80
N SER A 66 -12.35 -6.08 -15.99
CA SER A 66 -13.57 -6.05 -16.82
C SER A 66 -14.71 -6.83 -16.18
N ALA A 67 -14.44 -8.02 -15.63
CA ALA A 67 -15.45 -8.83 -14.93
C ALA A 67 -16.01 -8.12 -13.68
N LEU A 68 -15.15 -7.33 -13.00
CA LEU A 68 -15.54 -6.47 -11.89
C LEU A 68 -16.26 -5.19 -12.31
N ASN A 69 -16.47 -4.95 -13.62
CA ASN A 69 -17.09 -3.75 -14.17
C ASN A 69 -16.41 -2.46 -13.68
N ILE A 70 -15.07 -2.44 -13.65
CA ILE A 70 -14.28 -1.26 -13.30
C ILE A 70 -14.38 -0.23 -14.44
N ASP A 71 -14.74 1.00 -14.07
CA ASP A 71 -14.72 2.15 -14.98
C ASP A 71 -13.32 2.75 -15.03
N PHE A 72 -12.63 2.55 -16.16
CA PHE A 72 -11.28 3.04 -16.38
C PHE A 72 -11.19 4.55 -16.61
N GLU A 73 -12.32 5.22 -16.85
CA GLU A 73 -12.38 6.68 -16.96
C GLU A 73 -12.62 7.35 -15.60
N ALA A 74 -13.01 6.58 -14.57
CA ALA A 74 -13.19 7.09 -13.23
C ALA A 74 -11.84 7.32 -12.51
N PRO A 75 -11.70 8.38 -11.70
CA PRO A 75 -10.56 8.55 -10.82
C PRO A 75 -10.39 7.34 -9.89
N THR A 76 -9.23 6.69 -9.94
CA THR A 76 -9.01 5.40 -9.26
C THR A 76 -7.81 5.45 -8.32
N MET A 77 -8.00 4.98 -7.09
CA MET A 77 -6.92 4.81 -6.12
C MET A 77 -6.61 3.33 -5.94
N PHE A 78 -5.35 2.96 -6.17
CA PHE A 78 -4.81 1.63 -5.89
C PHE A 78 -4.13 1.65 -4.53
N LEU A 79 -4.35 0.60 -3.74
CA LEU A 79 -3.66 0.37 -2.47
C LEU A 79 -2.95 -0.98 -2.53
N SER A 80 -1.63 -0.96 -2.41
CA SER A 80 -0.78 -2.14 -2.24
C SER A 80 -0.11 -2.08 -0.87
N GLU A 81 -0.73 -2.73 0.12
CA GLU A 81 -0.21 -2.78 1.48
C GLU A 81 0.48 -4.12 1.71
N CYS A 82 1.82 -4.13 1.67
CA CYS A 82 2.64 -5.33 1.74
C CYS A 82 2.17 -6.41 0.75
N VAL A 83 2.09 -6.09 -0.55
CA VAL A 83 1.68 -7.05 -1.60
C VAL A 83 2.76 -7.22 -2.66
N ILE A 84 3.16 -6.13 -3.33
CA ILE A 84 4.09 -6.19 -4.47
C ILE A 84 5.46 -6.74 -4.06
N ILE A 85 5.90 -6.48 -2.83
CA ILE A 85 7.14 -7.02 -2.27
C ILE A 85 7.25 -8.55 -2.30
N TYR A 86 6.12 -9.27 -2.26
CA TYR A 86 6.05 -10.73 -2.19
C TYR A 86 5.95 -11.42 -3.55
N ILE A 87 5.83 -10.68 -4.66
CA ILE A 87 5.77 -11.24 -6.01
C ILE A 87 7.06 -10.94 -6.79
N PRO A 88 7.37 -11.70 -7.86
CA PRO A 88 8.54 -11.42 -8.69
C PRO A 88 8.56 -9.97 -9.18
N THR A 89 9.74 -9.36 -9.21
CA THR A 89 9.94 -7.96 -9.60
C THR A 89 9.21 -7.59 -10.89
N GLU A 90 9.29 -8.44 -11.92
CA GLU A 90 8.65 -8.21 -13.21
C GLU A 90 7.12 -8.18 -13.13
N ALA A 91 6.51 -9.02 -12.28
CA ALA A 91 5.06 -9.01 -12.08
C ALA A 91 4.60 -7.70 -11.41
N GLY A 92 5.32 -7.27 -10.37
CA GLY A 92 5.06 -5.99 -9.72
C GLY A 92 5.22 -4.80 -10.67
N ASN A 93 6.29 -4.80 -11.48
CA ASN A 93 6.53 -3.77 -12.50
C ASN A 93 5.44 -3.77 -13.58
N SER A 94 4.99 -4.96 -14.01
CA SER A 94 3.89 -5.10 -14.96
C SER A 94 2.60 -4.47 -14.43
N LEU A 95 2.26 -4.68 -13.14
CA LEU A 95 1.11 -4.06 -12.50
C LEU A 95 1.22 -2.52 -12.42
N ILE A 96 2.38 -2.01 -11.98
CA ILE A 96 2.63 -0.56 -11.87
C ILE A 96 2.54 0.12 -13.23
N ASN A 97 3.09 -0.52 -14.27
CA ASN A 97 3.03 -0.02 -15.65
C ASN A 97 1.62 -0.14 -16.23
N TRP A 98 0.93 -1.25 -16.01
CA TRP A 98 -0.43 -1.44 -16.53
C TRP A 98 -1.40 -0.40 -15.93
N THR A 99 -1.33 -0.16 -14.62
CA THR A 99 -2.20 0.83 -13.95
C THR A 99 -1.95 2.26 -14.41
N SER A 100 -0.71 2.67 -14.68
CA SER A 100 -0.40 4.02 -15.18
C SER A 100 -0.85 4.25 -16.63
N ASN A 101 -0.86 3.21 -17.46
CA ASN A 101 -1.29 3.30 -18.85
C ASN A 101 -2.81 3.16 -19.00
N ARG A 102 -3.45 2.38 -18.13
CA ARG A 102 -4.87 2.03 -18.26
C ARG A 102 -5.81 3.10 -17.70
N PHE A 103 -5.37 3.88 -16.71
CA PHE A 103 -6.17 4.88 -16.01
C PHE A 103 -5.60 6.28 -16.22
N LYS A 104 -6.44 7.23 -16.67
CA LYS A 104 -6.04 8.62 -16.94
C LYS A 104 -5.84 9.44 -15.67
N GLU A 105 -6.67 9.17 -14.67
CA GLU A 105 -6.66 9.83 -13.35
C GLU A 105 -6.52 8.74 -12.30
N SER A 106 -5.32 8.58 -11.75
CA SER A 106 -5.07 7.55 -10.75
C SER A 106 -4.04 7.94 -9.69
N VAL A 107 -4.15 7.28 -8.55
CA VAL A 107 -3.19 7.32 -7.45
C VAL A 107 -2.80 5.89 -7.12
N PHE A 108 -1.51 5.62 -6.94
CA PHE A 108 -1.02 4.35 -6.42
C PHE A 108 -0.37 4.60 -5.07
N ILE A 109 -0.88 3.92 -4.05
CA ILE A 109 -0.32 3.91 -2.71
C ILE A 109 0.33 2.55 -2.49
N THR A 110 1.61 2.56 -2.12
CA THR A 110 2.34 1.33 -1.79
C THR A 110 3.01 1.46 -0.45
N TYR A 111 2.78 0.48 0.42
CA TYR A 111 3.43 0.36 1.72
C TYR A 111 4.22 -0.96 1.75
N GLU A 112 5.54 -0.90 1.76
CA GLU A 112 6.39 -2.10 1.75
C GLU A 112 7.80 -1.85 2.31
N GLN A 113 8.54 -2.94 2.52
CA GLN A 113 9.88 -2.93 3.09
C GLN A 113 10.94 -2.33 2.15
N ILE A 114 11.97 -1.73 2.74
CA ILE A 114 13.18 -1.21 2.10
C ILE A 114 14.42 -1.52 2.96
N LYS A 115 15.60 -1.10 2.50
CA LYS A 115 16.91 -1.17 3.16
C LYS A 115 17.33 -2.62 3.52
N PRO A 116 17.42 -3.54 2.55
CA PRO A 116 17.73 -4.94 2.80
C PRO A 116 19.15 -5.21 3.32
N TYR A 117 20.08 -4.27 3.16
CA TYR A 117 21.51 -4.54 3.25
C TYR A 117 22.18 -4.16 4.57
N ASP A 118 21.50 -3.40 5.43
CA ASP A 118 22.03 -3.15 6.77
C ASP A 118 21.76 -4.35 7.70
N GLU A 119 22.28 -4.28 8.93
CA GLU A 119 22.17 -5.37 9.91
C GLU A 119 20.71 -5.68 10.26
N PHE A 120 19.88 -4.64 10.39
CA PHE A 120 18.46 -4.82 10.70
C PHE A 120 17.70 -5.39 9.51
N GLY A 121 17.87 -4.83 8.31
CA GLY A 121 17.25 -5.30 7.08
C GLY A 121 17.59 -6.75 6.77
N SER A 122 18.86 -7.12 6.93
CA SER A 122 19.33 -8.52 6.76
C SER A 122 18.63 -9.47 7.73
N MET A 123 18.47 -9.05 9.00
CA MET A 123 17.76 -9.84 10.01
C MET A 123 16.25 -9.91 9.73
N MET A 124 15.65 -8.80 9.32
CA MET A 124 14.24 -8.71 8.95
C MET A 124 13.90 -9.69 7.83
N ILE A 125 14.70 -9.69 6.75
CA ILE A 125 14.52 -10.61 5.61
C ILE A 125 14.62 -12.05 6.08
N LYS A 126 15.68 -12.41 6.80
CA LYS A 126 15.87 -13.76 7.33
C LYS A 126 14.69 -14.21 8.19
N ASN A 127 14.16 -13.33 9.05
CA ASN A 127 13.03 -13.63 9.91
C ASN A 127 11.72 -13.85 9.13
N ILE A 128 11.50 -13.07 8.07
CA ILE A 128 10.32 -13.19 7.21
C ILE A 128 10.42 -14.44 6.31
N GLU A 129 11.60 -14.73 5.76
CA GLU A 129 11.88 -15.94 4.98
C GLU A 129 11.70 -17.22 5.81
N ASN A 130 12.15 -17.23 7.06
CA ASN A 130 11.96 -18.37 7.97
C ASN A 130 10.48 -18.69 8.24
N LYS A 131 9.57 -17.72 8.04
CA LYS A 131 8.11 -17.91 8.12
C LYS A 131 7.49 -18.40 6.80
N GLY A 132 8.30 -18.60 5.76
CA GLY A 132 7.85 -19.04 4.44
C GLY A 132 7.32 -17.92 3.54
N CYS A 133 7.67 -16.66 3.82
CA CYS A 133 7.15 -15.50 3.09
C CYS A 133 8.28 -14.64 2.49
N PRO A 134 9.10 -15.16 1.55
CA PRO A 134 10.25 -14.42 1.04
C PRO A 134 9.86 -13.11 0.36
N LEU A 135 10.65 -12.05 0.58
CA LEU A 135 10.47 -10.74 -0.05
C LEU A 135 11.11 -10.75 -1.44
N LEU A 136 10.36 -11.21 -2.45
CA LEU A 136 10.89 -11.51 -3.77
C LEU A 136 11.43 -10.30 -4.56
N SER A 137 10.97 -9.08 -4.27
CA SER A 137 11.41 -7.87 -4.99
C SER A 137 12.27 -6.90 -4.16
N ILE A 138 12.62 -7.25 -2.91
CA ILE A 138 13.33 -6.35 -1.98
C ILE A 138 14.70 -5.86 -2.51
N ASN A 139 15.39 -6.71 -3.27
CA ASN A 139 16.71 -6.39 -3.80
C ASN A 139 16.67 -5.54 -5.08
N SER A 140 15.51 -5.44 -5.74
CA SER A 140 15.39 -4.69 -6.99
C SER A 140 15.22 -3.19 -6.76
N PHE A 141 14.56 -2.82 -5.66
CA PHE A 141 14.30 -1.42 -5.29
C PHE A 141 14.60 -1.20 -3.79
N PRO A 142 15.88 -1.31 -3.40
CA PRO A 142 16.26 -1.39 -2.00
C PRO A 142 16.09 -0.08 -1.24
N GLU A 143 16.16 1.09 -1.88
CA GLU A 143 16.10 2.39 -1.22
C GLU A 143 14.87 3.23 -1.62
N ILE A 144 14.57 4.27 -0.83
CA ILE A 144 13.53 5.27 -1.12
C ILE A 144 13.65 5.82 -2.55
N LYS A 145 14.88 6.12 -2.98
CA LYS A 145 15.15 6.63 -4.34
C LYS A 145 14.80 5.61 -5.43
N ASP A 146 15.04 4.33 -5.19
CA ASP A 146 14.83 3.27 -6.19
C ASP A 146 13.33 3.02 -6.34
N GLN A 147 12.57 3.07 -5.24
CA GLN A 147 11.10 3.06 -5.29
C GLN A 147 10.55 4.27 -6.04
N ARG A 148 11.11 5.47 -5.83
CA ARG A 148 10.69 6.66 -6.59
C ARG A 148 10.93 6.49 -8.09
N GLU A 149 12.13 6.06 -8.45
CA GLU A 149 12.55 5.84 -9.85
C GLU A 149 11.74 4.74 -10.52
N ARG A 150 11.38 3.67 -9.79
CA ARG A 150 10.50 2.60 -10.27
C ARG A 150 9.20 3.14 -10.84
N TYR A 151 8.43 3.89 -10.04
CA TYR A 151 7.13 4.39 -10.46
C TYR A 151 7.26 5.44 -11.57
N LEU A 152 8.23 6.35 -11.47
CA LEU A 152 8.49 7.34 -12.53
C LEU A 152 8.84 6.67 -13.86
N GLY A 153 9.67 5.62 -13.83
CA GLY A 153 10.07 4.84 -15.00
C GLY A 153 8.89 4.12 -15.68
N PHE A 154 7.83 3.81 -14.93
CA PHE A 154 6.60 3.19 -15.44
C PHE A 154 5.48 4.20 -15.68
N GLY A 155 5.81 5.46 -15.99
CA GLY A 155 4.87 6.42 -16.57
C GLY A 155 4.05 7.24 -15.58
N TRP A 156 4.20 6.99 -14.27
CA TRP A 156 3.62 7.85 -13.23
C TRP A 156 4.22 9.25 -13.28
N LYS A 157 3.39 10.29 -13.23
CA LYS A 157 3.84 11.68 -13.49
C LYS A 157 4.51 12.31 -12.29
N ARG A 158 4.23 11.78 -11.11
CA ARG A 158 4.80 12.24 -9.86
C ARG A 158 4.83 11.09 -8.86
N VAL A 159 5.89 11.06 -8.07
CA VAL A 159 6.07 10.06 -7.02
C VAL A 159 6.73 10.73 -5.81
N ASP A 160 6.06 10.65 -4.67
CA ASP A 160 6.60 11.01 -3.37
C ASP A 160 6.78 9.72 -2.56
N VAL A 161 7.91 9.58 -1.87
CA VAL A 161 8.25 8.40 -1.06
C VAL A 161 8.79 8.86 0.29
N LEU A 162 8.18 8.37 1.36
CA LEU A 162 8.63 8.58 2.75
C LEU A 162 8.95 7.23 3.37
N ASP A 163 9.88 7.18 4.33
CA ASP A 163 9.88 6.06 5.28
C ASP A 163 8.83 6.29 6.38
N MET A 164 8.47 5.23 7.09
CA MET A 164 7.48 5.36 8.16
C MET A 164 8.01 6.17 9.35
N LEU A 165 9.33 6.31 9.48
CA LEU A 165 9.92 7.18 10.48
C LEU A 165 9.60 8.65 10.18
N ASP A 166 9.68 9.07 8.93
CA ASP A 166 9.21 10.38 8.47
C ASP A 166 7.69 10.52 8.70
N VAL A 167 6.89 9.50 8.39
CA VAL A 167 5.43 9.51 8.66
C VAL A 167 5.14 9.73 10.14
N TYR A 168 5.73 8.91 11.01
CA TYR A 168 5.58 8.98 12.46
C TYR A 168 6.04 10.33 13.02
N ASN A 169 7.15 10.86 12.53
CA ASN A 169 7.72 12.10 13.04
C ASN A 169 6.96 13.35 12.61
N TYR A 170 6.45 13.38 11.37
CA TYR A 170 5.94 14.60 10.75
C TYR A 170 4.45 14.61 10.45
N PHE A 171 3.79 13.46 10.28
CA PHE A 171 2.41 13.40 9.78
C PHE A 171 1.40 12.91 10.82
N ILE A 172 1.86 12.35 11.94
CA ILE A 172 1.01 11.98 13.06
C ILE A 172 1.06 13.09 14.12
N GLU A 173 -0.12 13.58 14.53
CA GLU A 173 -0.23 14.57 15.60
C GLU A 173 0.39 14.06 16.90
N LYS A 174 1.16 14.92 17.59
CA LYS A 174 1.91 14.50 18.80
C LYS A 174 0.99 14.13 19.95
N GLU A 175 -0.21 14.71 20.01
CA GLU A 175 -1.27 14.31 20.92
C GLU A 175 -1.68 12.86 20.68
N ARG A 176 -1.86 12.47 19.41
CA ARG A 176 -2.22 11.09 19.03
C ARG A 176 -1.12 10.09 19.35
N VAL A 177 0.14 10.48 19.16
CA VAL A 177 1.30 9.67 19.56
C VAL A 177 1.28 9.43 21.08
N LYS A 178 1.13 10.49 21.89
CA LYS A 178 1.07 10.39 23.36
C LYS A 178 -0.11 9.57 23.85
N GLU A 179 -1.27 9.65 23.20
CA GLU A 179 -2.42 8.80 23.52
C GLU A 179 -2.10 7.33 23.31
N THR A 180 -1.42 7.01 22.21
CA THR A 180 -1.08 5.63 21.84
C THR A 180 -0.03 5.05 22.78
N GLU A 181 1.01 5.82 23.12
CA GLU A 181 2.06 5.44 24.09
C GLU A 181 1.54 5.21 25.51
N ARG A 182 0.30 5.60 25.82
CA ARG A 182 -0.34 5.32 27.13
C ARG A 182 -1.11 4.01 27.15
N LEU A 183 -1.36 3.40 26.00
CA LEU A 183 -2.09 2.14 25.92
C LEU A 183 -1.26 0.97 26.45
N GLU A 184 0.06 1.03 26.25
CA GLU A 184 1.01 0.01 26.67
C GLU A 184 2.33 0.68 27.06
N ILE A 185 3.01 0.15 28.10
CA ILE A 185 4.35 0.62 28.46
C ILE A 185 5.31 0.16 27.37
N PHE A 186 5.96 1.11 26.71
CA PHE A 186 6.87 0.85 25.59
C PHE A 186 8.24 1.50 25.87
N ASP A 187 9.30 0.69 25.94
CA ASP A 187 10.68 1.13 26.19
C ASP A 187 11.66 0.85 25.04
N GLU A 188 11.26 0.06 24.03
CA GLU A 188 12.06 -0.34 22.85
C GLU A 188 12.02 0.69 21.70
N PHE A 189 12.29 1.96 22.01
CA PHE A 189 12.25 3.03 20.99
C PHE A 189 13.32 2.89 19.90
N GLU A 190 14.47 2.30 20.21
CA GLU A 190 15.54 2.09 19.23
C GLU A 190 15.10 1.09 18.16
N GLU A 191 14.55 -0.05 18.58
CA GLU A 191 13.95 -1.07 17.71
C GLU A 191 12.78 -0.51 16.92
N TRP A 192 11.94 0.32 17.53
CA TRP A 192 10.86 1.01 16.83
C TRP A 192 11.38 1.86 15.68
N TYR A 193 12.39 2.71 15.91
CA TYR A 193 12.94 3.54 14.84
C TYR A 193 13.58 2.72 13.73
N LEU A 194 14.22 1.59 14.07
CA LEU A 194 14.71 0.66 13.07
C LEU A 194 13.56 0.10 12.23
N ILE A 195 12.49 -0.42 12.84
CA ILE A 195 11.31 -0.91 12.12
C ILE A 195 10.72 0.19 11.23
N GLN A 196 10.46 1.38 11.77
CA GLN A 196 9.85 2.48 11.01
C GLN A 196 10.75 2.97 9.86
N GLY A 197 12.07 2.91 10.02
CA GLY A 197 13.04 3.28 8.98
C GLY A 197 13.15 2.27 7.83
N HIS A 198 12.64 1.04 8.00
CA HIS A 198 12.74 -0.06 7.04
C HIS A 198 11.45 -0.33 6.27
N TYR A 199 10.44 0.51 6.43
CA TYR A 199 9.21 0.49 5.63
C TYR A 199 9.04 1.84 4.97
N CYS A 200 8.60 1.82 3.72
CA CYS A 200 8.31 3.02 2.96
C CYS A 200 6.84 3.12 2.59
N TYR A 201 6.42 4.35 2.37
CA TYR A 201 5.12 4.73 1.85
C TYR A 201 5.35 5.49 0.54
N VAL A 202 4.90 4.92 -0.57
CA VAL A 202 4.93 5.53 -1.90
C VAL A 202 3.56 6.12 -2.19
N LEU A 203 3.53 7.39 -2.63
CA LEU A 203 2.39 8.01 -3.28
C LEU A 203 2.78 8.34 -4.72
N ALA A 204 2.27 7.57 -5.69
CA ALA A 204 2.39 7.88 -7.11
C ALA A 204 1.09 8.49 -7.64
N ILE A 205 1.19 9.57 -8.41
CA ILE A 205 0.05 10.29 -9.00
C ILE A 205 0.16 10.31 -10.52
N ASN A 206 -0.94 9.98 -11.19
CA ASN A 206 -1.11 10.11 -12.62
C ASN A 206 -2.37 10.95 -12.89
N SER A 207 -2.21 12.06 -13.61
CA SER A 207 -3.32 12.93 -14.00
C SER A 207 -2.95 13.67 -15.28
N GLN A 208 -3.96 13.97 -16.10
CA GLN A 208 -3.79 14.86 -17.25
C GLN A 208 -3.84 16.34 -16.84
N ASP A 209 -4.32 16.64 -15.64
CA ASP A 209 -4.38 17.99 -15.08
C ASP A 209 -3.11 18.29 -14.25
N PRO A 210 -2.21 19.17 -14.73
CA PRO A 210 -0.99 19.50 -14.02
C PRO A 210 -1.23 20.14 -12.64
N THR A 211 -2.40 20.70 -12.38
CA THR A 211 -2.72 21.31 -11.09
C THR A 211 -2.91 20.25 -10.00
N LYS A 212 -3.53 19.11 -10.32
CA LYS A 212 -3.70 17.98 -9.39
C LYS A 212 -2.38 17.32 -9.04
N ILE A 213 -1.48 17.20 -10.02
CA ILE A 213 -0.11 16.70 -9.81
C ILE A 213 0.62 17.57 -8.78
N LYS A 214 0.43 18.89 -8.82
CA LYS A 214 1.08 19.86 -7.94
C LYS A 214 0.34 20.12 -6.62
N GLN A 215 -0.79 19.48 -6.37
CA GLN A 215 -1.58 19.74 -5.16
C GLN A 215 -1.03 18.97 -3.95
N TYR A 216 -0.64 17.71 -4.15
CA TYR A 216 -0.23 16.78 -3.10
C TYR A 216 1.28 16.61 -3.13
N HIS A 217 1.98 17.27 -2.18
CA HIS A 217 3.44 17.22 -2.02
C HIS A 217 3.81 16.81 -0.60
N PHE A 218 4.10 15.54 -0.33
CA PHE A 218 4.39 15.10 1.02
C PHE A 218 5.85 15.33 1.41
N GLU A 219 6.80 15.07 0.52
CA GLU A 219 8.23 15.29 0.81
C GLU A 219 8.52 16.78 1.15
N ASP A 220 7.88 17.71 0.46
CA ASP A 220 8.06 19.16 0.66
C ASP A 220 7.24 19.73 1.83
N LYS A 221 6.18 19.03 2.25
CA LYS A 221 5.21 19.53 3.24
C LYS A 221 5.27 18.76 4.54
N LYS A 222 6.44 18.34 5.05
CA LYS A 222 6.62 17.79 6.41
C LYS A 222 5.95 18.74 7.43
N PRO A 223 4.68 18.53 7.83
CA PRO A 223 3.84 19.63 8.27
C PRO A 223 4.24 20.15 9.65
N LEU A 224 4.87 19.30 10.45
CA LEU A 224 5.45 19.64 11.75
C LEU A 224 6.82 20.36 11.67
N THR A 225 7.39 20.60 10.49
CA THR A 225 8.68 21.32 10.34
C THR A 225 8.55 22.85 10.30
N LYS A 226 7.34 23.41 10.14
CA LYS A 226 7.14 24.85 9.88
C LYS A 226 6.95 25.73 11.12
N SER A 227 7.17 25.24 12.33
CA SER A 227 7.23 26.08 13.54
C SER A 227 8.66 26.15 14.08
N SER A 228 9.34 27.25 13.72
CA SER A 228 10.41 27.95 14.45
C SER A 228 11.24 27.16 15.48
N GLY A 229 12.54 27.05 15.18
CA GLY A 229 13.58 26.64 16.12
C GLY A 229 13.95 25.18 15.93
N THR A 230 15.24 24.90 15.76
CA THR A 230 15.83 23.56 15.83
C THR A 230 15.37 22.85 17.10
N ILE A 231 14.29 22.09 17.02
CA ILE A 231 13.96 21.06 17.98
C ILE A 231 14.73 19.83 17.49
N PRO A 232 15.72 19.34 18.25
CA PRO A 232 16.36 18.07 17.91
C PRO A 232 15.25 17.03 17.77
N ILE A 233 15.26 16.25 16.70
CA ILE A 233 14.43 15.05 16.58
C ILE A 233 15.02 14.02 17.55
N TYR A 234 14.86 14.28 18.83
CA TYR A 234 15.04 13.34 19.91
C TYR A 234 13.74 13.42 20.68
N ASN A 235 12.93 12.36 20.58
CA ASN A 235 11.84 12.13 21.50
C ASN A 235 12.40 12.26 22.91
N LYS A 236 12.00 13.34 23.57
CA LYS A 236 12.56 13.78 24.85
C LYS A 236 11.94 12.95 25.97
N PHE A 237 12.33 11.68 26.04
CA PHE A 237 12.21 10.82 27.22
C PHE A 237 13.52 10.04 27.41
N MET A 238 14.62 10.80 27.47
CA MET A 238 15.78 10.42 28.27
C MET A 238 15.71 11.21 29.58
N SER A 239 14.99 10.68 30.57
CA SER A 239 15.20 10.91 32.00
C SER A 239 14.26 10.01 32.81
#